data_AF-A0AAW4XM27-F1
#
_entry.id   AF-A0AAW4XM27-F1
#
_cell.length_a   1.000
_cell.length_b   1.000
_cell.length_c   1.000
_cell.angle_alpha   90.00
_cell.angle_beta   90.00
_cell.angle_gamma   90.00
#
_symmetry.space_group_name_H-M   'P 1'
#
loop_
_entity.id
_entity.type
_entity.pdbx_description
1 polymer ?
#
loop_
_entity_poly.entity_id
_entity_poly.type
_entity_poly.pdbx_seq_one_letter_code
_entity_poly.pdbx_strand_id
1 'polypeptide(L)'
;MATTVGSHSAVDGILILESVRKFLASDVSGDSLDGENADTCEYIDDIISAIKADAGITDGELDTARAWGGREWTGALVRGLFGMERIEELRSRNAL
;
A
#
# COMPACT_ATOMS: atom_id res chain seq x y z
N MET A 1 24.64 -8.39 -16.10
CA MET A 1 24.91 -8.17 -14.66
C MET A 1 24.18 -6.91 -14.22
N ALA A 2 22.84 -6.98 -14.19
CA ALA A 2 21.96 -5.88 -13.83
C ALA A 2 20.71 -6.50 -13.21
N THR A 3 20.68 -6.67 -11.88
CA THR A 3 19.53 -7.31 -11.23
C THR A 3 19.17 -6.75 -9.86
N THR A 4 20.07 -6.06 -9.16
CA THR A 4 19.82 -5.68 -7.76
C THR A 4 19.09 -4.35 -7.56
N VAL A 5 19.21 -3.39 -8.48
CA VAL A 5 18.57 -2.07 -8.33
C VAL A 5 17.10 -2.11 -8.77
N GLY A 6 16.76 -2.90 -9.79
CA GLY A 6 15.40 -3.03 -10.30
C GLY A 6 14.46 -3.73 -9.31
N SER A 7 14.92 -4.80 -8.65
CA SER A 7 14.09 -5.56 -7.70
C SER A 7 13.71 -4.74 -6.47
N HIS A 8 14.64 -3.95 -5.91
CA HIS A 8 14.35 -3.06 -4.79
C HIS A 8 13.30 -2.01 -5.14
N SER A 9 13.39 -1.37 -6.31
CA SER A 9 12.40 -0.36 -6.74
C SER A 9 10.99 -0.92 -6.94
N ALA A 10 10.87 -2.18 -7.39
CA ALA A 10 9.59 -2.84 -7.58
C ALA A 10 8.98 -3.29 -6.23
N VAL A 11 9.80 -3.78 -5.30
CA VAL A 11 9.37 -4.09 -3.92
C VAL A 11 8.84 -2.83 -3.23
N ASP A 12 9.57 -1.72 -3.29
CA ASP A 12 9.13 -0.44 -2.70
C ASP A 12 7.80 0.03 -3.32
N GLY A 13 7.66 -0.07 -4.64
CA GLY A 13 6.42 0.25 -5.35
C GLY A 13 5.23 -0.58 -4.87
N ILE A 14 5.42 -1.89 -4.68
CA ILE A 14 4.38 -2.78 -4.13
C ILE A 14 3.99 -2.35 -2.71
N LEU A 15 4.96 -2.07 -1.84
CA LEU A 15 4.67 -1.65 -0.46
C LEU A 15 3.88 -0.33 -0.41
N ILE A 16 4.21 0.62 -1.29
CA ILE A 16 3.47 1.88 -1.42
C ILE A 16 2.02 1.62 -1.86
N LEU A 17 1.82 0.78 -2.87
CA LEU A 17 0.48 0.42 -3.35
C LEU A 17 -0.35 -0.32 -2.30
N GLU A 18 0.26 -1.24 -1.54
CA GLU A 18 -0.40 -1.90 -0.41
C GLU A 18 -0.86 -0.89 0.65
N SER A 19 -0.03 0.12 0.96
CA SER A 19 -0.39 1.20 1.87
C SER A 19 -1.55 2.03 1.33
N VAL A 20 -1.51 2.44 0.05
CA VAL A 20 -2.61 3.19 -0.60
C VAL A 20 -3.92 2.41 -0.56
N ARG A 21 -3.88 1.12 -0.90
CA ARG A 21 -5.06 0.24 -0.85
C ARG A 21 -5.66 0.16 0.55
N LYS A 22 -4.82 0.05 1.59
CA LYS A 22 -5.28 0.06 2.99
C LYS A 22 -5.99 1.38 3.36
N PHE A 23 -5.53 2.52 2.82
CA PHE A 23 -6.23 3.79 3.03
C PHE A 23 -7.59 3.84 2.36
N LEU A 24 -7.65 3.49 1.08
CA LEU A 24 -8.92 3.46 0.35
C LEU A 24 -9.93 2.52 1.03
N ALA A 25 -9.47 1.35 1.50
CA ALA A 25 -10.31 0.40 2.22
C ALA A 25 -10.76 0.88 3.62
N SER A 26 -9.99 1.77 4.28
CA SER A 26 -10.31 2.26 5.63
C SER A 26 -11.20 3.50 5.63
N ASP A 27 -11.05 4.38 4.64
CA ASP A 27 -11.92 5.54 4.43
C ASP A 27 -13.40 5.13 4.29
N VAL A 28 -13.60 3.95 3.71
CA VAL A 28 -14.85 3.26 3.41
C VAL A 28 -15.65 2.77 4.65
N SER A 29 -15.10 2.81 5.86
CA SER A 29 -15.81 2.27 7.05
C SER A 29 -16.77 3.25 7.76
N GLY A 30 -17.08 4.41 7.16
CA GLY A 30 -17.96 5.43 7.76
C GLY A 30 -19.38 5.47 7.20
N ASP A 31 -19.50 5.35 5.88
CA ASP A 31 -20.74 5.13 5.14
C ASP A 31 -20.36 4.21 3.97
N SER A 32 -21.26 3.30 3.60
CA SER A 32 -21.15 2.28 2.53
C SER A 32 -20.00 2.48 1.53
N LEU A 33 -19.26 1.40 1.20
CA LEU A 33 -18.41 1.30 0.00
C LEU A 33 -19.02 2.12 -1.14
N ASP A 34 -18.52 3.34 -1.35
CA ASP A 34 -18.69 4.00 -2.63
C ASP A 34 -18.05 3.02 -3.61
N GLY A 35 -18.85 2.47 -4.53
CA GLY A 35 -18.40 1.38 -5.41
C GLY A 35 -17.08 1.71 -6.13
N GLU A 36 -16.82 3.00 -6.35
CA GLU A 36 -15.58 3.52 -6.91
C GLU A 36 -14.33 3.18 -6.07
N ASN A 37 -14.41 3.21 -4.73
CA ASN A 37 -13.28 2.84 -3.86
C ASN A 37 -13.05 1.33 -3.83
N ALA A 38 -14.11 0.53 -3.95
CA ALA A 38 -14.02 -0.93 -4.06
C ALA A 38 -13.30 -1.33 -5.36
N ASP A 39 -13.78 -0.81 -6.49
CA ASP A 39 -13.22 -1.05 -7.82
C ASP A 39 -11.76 -0.57 -7.90
N THR A 40 -11.44 0.56 -7.25
CA THR A 40 -10.06 1.06 -7.18
C THR A 40 -9.16 0.14 -6.35
N CYS A 41 -9.66 -0.45 -5.26
CA CYS A 41 -8.88 -1.42 -4.48
C CYS A 41 -8.58 -2.69 -5.28
N GLU A 42 -9.56 -3.22 -6.02
CA GLU A 42 -9.37 -4.36 -6.91
C GLU A 42 -8.35 -4.05 -8.01
N TYR A 43 -8.44 -2.86 -8.62
CA TYR A 43 -7.48 -2.43 -9.63
C TYR A 43 -6.04 -2.33 -9.08
N ILE A 44 -5.87 -1.87 -7.84
CA ILE A 44 -4.56 -1.83 -7.19
C ILE A 44 -4.01 -3.24 -6.94
N ASP A 45 -4.86 -4.21 -6.57
CA ASP A 45 -4.45 -5.61 -6.39
C ASP A 45 -3.95 -6.23 -7.71
N ASP A 46 -4.60 -5.91 -8.82
CA ASP A 46 -4.18 -6.32 -10.16
C ASP A 46 -2.82 -5.73 -10.54
N ILE A 47 -2.59 -4.44 -10.26
CA ILE A 47 -1.30 -3.77 -10.50
C ILE A 47 -0.20 -4.44 -9.67
N ILE A 48 -0.44 -4.69 -8.37
CA ILE A 48 0.53 -5.37 -7.50
C ILE A 48 0.89 -6.74 -8.07
N SER A 49 -0.12 -7.51 -8.50
CA SER A 49 0.07 -8.85 -9.06
C SER A 49 0.90 -8.80 -10.36
N ALA A 50 0.65 -7.83 -11.23
CA ALA A 50 1.40 -7.63 -12.46
C ALA A 50 2.87 -7.25 -12.19
N ILE A 51 3.13 -6.33 -11.25
CA ILE A 51 4.49 -5.92 -10.87
C ILE A 51 5.26 -7.10 -10.26
N LYS A 52 4.62 -7.87 -9.38
CA LYS A 52 5.24 -9.07 -8.78
C LYS A 52 5.65 -10.08 -9.85
N ALA A 53 4.77 -10.36 -10.80
CA ALA A 53 5.04 -11.31 -11.88
C ALA A 53 6.16 -10.84 -12.81
N ASP A 54 6.14 -9.57 -13.22
CA ASP A 54 7.15 -8.98 -14.12
C ASP A 54 8.54 -8.91 -13.47
N ALA A 55 8.60 -8.48 -12.21
CA ALA A 55 9.85 -8.35 -11.46
C ALA A 55 10.36 -9.69 -10.87
N GLY A 56 9.57 -10.77 -10.95
CA GLY A 56 9.91 -12.07 -10.40
C GLY A 56 10.02 -12.09 -8.86
N ILE A 57 9.27 -11.22 -8.18
CA ILE A 57 9.33 -11.05 -6.73
C ILE A 57 8.58 -12.17 -6.04
N THR A 58 9.23 -12.83 -5.09
CA THR A 58 8.64 -13.86 -4.26
C THR A 58 7.89 -13.30 -3.05
N ASP A 59 6.95 -14.07 -2.51
CA ASP A 59 6.24 -13.68 -1.28
C ASP A 59 7.20 -13.51 -0.09
N GLY A 60 8.26 -14.32 -0.01
CA GLY A 60 9.26 -14.21 1.06
C GLY A 60 10.07 -12.91 1.01
N GLU A 61 10.34 -12.39 -0.18
CA GLU A 61 11.00 -11.08 -0.34
C GLU A 61 10.09 -9.94 0.13
N LEU A 62 8.79 -10.00 -0.22
CA LEU A 62 7.81 -9.02 0.26
C LEU A 62 7.61 -9.11 1.77
N ASP A 63 7.53 -10.30 2.35
CA ASP A 63 7.40 -10.46 3.81
C ASP A 63 8.60 -9.89 4.56
N THR A 64 9.80 -10.09 4.02
CA THR A 64 11.02 -9.47 4.55
C THR A 64 10.95 -7.95 4.46
N ALA A 65 10.55 -7.40 3.32
CA ALA A 65 10.44 -5.96 3.13
C ALA A 65 9.34 -5.32 4.01
N ARG A 66 8.20 -6.00 4.19
CA ARG A 66 7.12 -5.60 5.11
C ARG A 66 7.62 -5.53 6.55
N ALA A 67 8.42 -6.51 6.96
CA ALA A 67 8.96 -6.57 8.32
C ALA A 67 9.95 -5.43 8.63
N TRP A 68 10.74 -5.01 7.64
CA TRP A 68 11.77 -3.97 7.81
C TRP A 68 11.29 -2.54 7.53
N GLY A 69 10.36 -2.32 6.58
CA GLY A 69 9.99 -0.97 6.12
C GLY A 69 8.50 -0.73 5.83
N GLY A 70 7.64 -1.76 5.84
CA GLY A 70 6.23 -1.61 5.46
C GLY A 70 5.40 -0.66 6.34
N ARG A 71 5.77 -0.51 7.62
CA ARG A 71 5.14 0.46 8.53
C ARG A 71 5.57 1.90 8.26
N GLU A 72 6.78 2.11 7.75
CA GLU A 72 7.33 3.45 7.50
C GLU A 72 6.64 4.11 6.31
N TRP A 73 6.39 3.35 5.24
CA TRP A 73 5.66 3.84 4.06
C TRP A 73 4.22 4.21 4.39
N THR A 74 3.52 3.36 5.14
CA THR A 74 2.15 3.63 5.58
C THR A 74 2.09 4.95 6.37
N GLY A 75 3.00 5.15 7.34
CA GLY A 75 3.06 6.41 8.11
C GLY A 75 3.49 7.65 7.31
N ALA A 76 4.41 7.49 6.36
CA ALA A 76 4.88 8.58 5.49
C ALA A 76 3.80 9.01 4.49
N LEU A 77 3.14 8.05 3.84
CA LEU A 77 2.05 8.29 2.90
C LEU A 77 0.85 8.94 3.58
N VAL A 78 0.54 8.55 4.81
CA VAL A 78 -0.51 9.20 5.62
C VAL A 78 -0.27 10.69 5.79
N ARG A 79 0.97 11.08 6.09
CA ARG A 79 1.34 12.49 6.25
C ARG A 79 1.38 13.27 4.93
N GLY A 80 1.67 12.59 3.83
CA GLY A 80 1.79 13.21 2.50
C GLY A 80 0.46 13.31 1.74
N LEU A 81 -0.38 12.28 1.82
CA LEU A 81 -1.65 12.18 1.10
C LEU A 81 -2.80 12.81 1.90
N PHE A 82 -2.71 12.78 3.23
CA PHE A 82 -3.75 13.28 4.10
C PHE A 82 -3.18 14.35 5.05
N GLY A 83 -3.89 15.48 5.18
CA GLY A 83 -3.55 16.50 6.17
C GLY A 83 -3.63 15.94 7.60
N MET A 84 -2.90 16.55 8.55
CA MET A 84 -2.77 16.08 9.95
C MET A 84 -4.11 15.76 10.64
N GLU A 85 -5.19 16.49 10.34
CA GLU A 85 -6.53 16.23 10.89
C GLU A 85 -7.08 14.83 10.52
N ARG A 86 -6.90 14.40 9.27
CA ARG A 86 -7.38 13.09 8.79
C ARG A 86 -6.54 11.94 9.36
N ILE A 87 -5.29 12.20 9.72
CA ILE A 87 -4.39 11.23 10.36
C ILE A 87 -4.87 10.90 11.78
N GLU A 88 -5.30 11.90 12.54
CA GLU A 88 -5.86 11.72 13.88
C GLU A 88 -7.19 10.96 13.82
N GLU A 89 -8.02 11.26 12.83
CA GLU A 89 -9.26 10.54 12.55
C GLU A 89 -8.99 9.05 12.26
N LEU A 90 -8.07 8.74 11.35
CA LEU A 90 -7.70 7.35 11.00
C LEU A 90 -7.09 6.58 12.18
N ARG A 91 -6.27 7.23 13.01
CA ARG A 91 -5.73 6.63 14.25
C ARG A 91 -6.82 6.33 15.26
N SER A 92 -7.78 7.24 15.45
CA SER A 92 -8.90 7.02 16.37
C SER A 92 -9.80 5.86 15.96
N ARG A 93 -9.81 5.52 14.66
CA ARG A 93 -10.59 4.42 14.06
C ARG A 93 -9.84 3.08 13.99
N ASN A 94 -8.62 2.97 14.54
CA ASN A 94 -7.78 1.77 14.45
C ASN A 94 -7.44 1.35 12.99
N ALA A 95 -7.51 2.29 12.05
CA ALA A 95 -7.21 2.07 10.63
C ALA A 95 -5.71 2.20 10.29
N LEU A 96 -4.90 2.56 11.29
CA LEU A 96 -3.45 2.76 11.24
C LEU A 96 -2.77 2.08 12.42
#